data_AF-X0YVA8-F1
#
_entry.id   AF-X0YVA8-F1
#
_cell.length_a   1.000
_cell.length_b   1.000
_cell.length_c   1.000
_cell.angle_alpha   90.00
_cell.angle_beta   90.00
_cell.angle_gamma   90.00
#
_symmetry.space_group_name_H-M   'P 1'
#
loop_
_entity.id
_entity.type
_entity.pdbx_description
1 polymer ?
#
loop_
_entity_poly.entity_id
_entity_poly.type
_entity_poly.pdbx_seq_one_letter_code
_entity_poly.pdbx_strand_id
1 'polypeptide(L)'
;NSLLGAASTQDGSFVIYNVPLGTHVVLASYIGYGIQKKTVRIGEPGEFTCVFKLEPKTLEMTQVIVTPKRPKNWNKNLKTFEKEFLGSTRNAKKCEILNAEILSFTGDRSSGFFSASADGILKVRNNALGYMVDLHLEEFNIQSDILTMKYIPHYEELIPKDKKQELQWQKERKRAYYGSIRHLLTALAFGVHEEEGFILKKARKQLFTFDFSEM
;
A
#
# COMPACT_ATOMS: atom_id res chain seq x y z
N ASN A 1 -6.39 -6.27 1.67
CA ASN A 1 -6.90 -4.90 1.93
C ASN A 1 -7.95 -4.98 3.00
N SER A 2 -7.74 -4.26 4.09
CA SER A 2 -8.64 -4.24 5.25
C SER A 2 -9.10 -2.80 5.52
N LEU A 3 -10.35 -2.66 5.95
CA LEU A 3 -10.91 -1.44 6.54
C LEU A 3 -10.84 -1.48 8.08
N LEU A 4 -10.40 -2.62 8.67
CA LEU A 4 -10.35 -2.81 10.11
C LEU A 4 -9.08 -2.18 10.69
N GLY A 5 -9.26 -1.36 11.71
CA GLY A 5 -8.23 -0.63 12.44
C GLY A 5 -8.85 0.03 13.66
N ALA A 6 -8.00 0.48 14.59
CA ALA A 6 -8.42 1.24 15.75
C ALA A 6 -7.27 2.15 16.19
N ALA A 7 -7.61 3.34 16.67
CA ALA A 7 -6.67 4.15 17.43
C ALA A 7 -6.59 3.62 18.88
N SER A 8 -5.41 3.72 19.48
CA SER A 8 -5.26 3.47 20.91
C SER A 8 -5.88 4.59 21.73
N THR A 9 -6.40 4.25 22.90
CA THR A 9 -6.81 5.19 23.95
C THR A 9 -5.59 5.82 24.66
N GLN A 10 -5.84 6.72 25.60
CA GLN A 10 -4.78 7.42 26.35
C GLN A 10 -3.93 6.46 27.23
N ASP A 11 -4.52 5.37 27.70
CA ASP A 11 -3.86 4.29 28.44
C ASP A 11 -3.14 3.28 27.52
N GLY A 12 -3.21 3.47 26.20
CA GLY A 12 -2.55 2.62 25.20
C GLY A 12 -3.33 1.35 24.85
N SER A 13 -4.55 1.16 25.38
CA SER A 13 -5.43 0.05 25.00
C SER A 13 -6.12 0.32 23.65
N PHE A 14 -6.50 -0.75 22.95
CA PHE A 14 -7.19 -0.68 21.66
C PHE A 14 -8.08 -1.90 21.49
N VAL A 15 -9.15 -1.77 20.72
CA VAL A 15 -10.04 -2.88 20.37
C VAL A 15 -10.39 -2.79 18.89
N ILE A 16 -10.17 -3.87 18.15
CA ILE A 16 -10.62 -4.02 16.77
C ILE A 16 -11.74 -5.05 16.77
N TYR A 17 -12.95 -4.62 16.43
CA TYR A 17 -14.13 -5.49 16.41
C TYR A 17 -14.27 -6.22 15.08
N ASN A 18 -15.01 -7.33 15.09
CA ASN A 18 -15.39 -8.09 13.90
C ASN A 18 -14.21 -8.57 13.05
N VAL A 19 -13.09 -8.93 13.67
CA VAL A 19 -11.96 -9.53 12.97
C VAL A 19 -12.34 -10.96 12.54
N PRO A 20 -12.32 -11.30 11.24
CA PRO A 20 -12.69 -12.64 10.78
C PRO A 20 -11.74 -13.72 11.31
N LEU A 21 -12.16 -14.99 11.28
CA LEU A 21 -11.26 -16.11 11.54
C LEU A 21 -10.16 -16.16 10.47
N GLY A 22 -8.96 -16.61 10.86
CA GLY A 22 -7.82 -16.78 9.98
C GLY A 22 -6.56 -16.06 10.45
N THR A 23 -5.61 -15.91 9.52
CA THR A 23 -4.32 -15.27 9.78
C THR A 23 -4.37 -13.81 9.34
N HIS A 24 -4.05 -12.92 10.27
CA HIS A 24 -4.04 -11.48 10.06
C HIS A 24 -2.65 -10.91 10.35
N VAL A 25 -2.29 -9.85 9.62
CA VAL A 25 -1.12 -9.03 9.94
C VAL A 25 -1.64 -7.75 10.58
N VAL A 26 -1.21 -7.50 11.82
CA VAL A 26 -1.56 -6.31 12.58
C VAL A 26 -0.34 -5.42 12.66
N LEU A 27 -0.51 -4.15 12.29
CA LEU A 27 0.52 -3.12 12.35
C LEU A 27 0.17 -2.15 13.48
N ALA A 28 1.17 -1.84 14.31
CA ALA A 28 1.10 -0.77 15.29
C ALA A 28 2.13 0.30 14.92
N SER A 29 1.70 1.56 14.91
CA SER A 29 2.55 2.70 14.57
C SER A 29 2.24 3.87 15.50
N TYR A 30 3.29 4.57 15.92
CA TYR A 30 3.17 5.80 16.69
C TYR A 30 4.27 6.77 16.27
N ILE A 31 4.00 8.08 16.34
CA ILE A 31 4.95 9.12 15.92
C ILE A 31 6.19 9.04 16.81
N GLY A 32 7.38 9.04 16.18
CA GLY A 32 8.66 8.92 16.89
C GLY A 32 9.06 7.48 17.25
N TYR A 33 8.30 6.48 16.82
CA TYR A 33 8.56 5.07 17.10
C TYR A 33 8.60 4.23 15.82
N GLY A 34 9.31 3.11 15.86
CA GLY A 34 9.33 2.10 14.79
C GLY A 34 7.97 1.44 14.63
N ILE A 35 7.59 1.11 13.39
CA ILE A 35 6.37 0.34 13.11
C ILE A 35 6.60 -1.09 13.57
N GLN A 36 5.71 -1.63 14.40
CA GLN A 36 5.76 -3.03 14.79
C GLN A 36 4.70 -3.83 14.03
N LYS A 37 5.14 -4.93 13.41
CA LYS A 37 4.30 -5.87 12.67
C LYS A 37 4.17 -7.17 13.44
N LYS A 38 2.94 -7.66 13.63
CA LYS A 38 2.67 -8.99 14.22
C LYS A 38 1.70 -9.78 13.35
N THR A 39 2.00 -11.05 13.15
CA THR A 39 1.07 -12.01 12.55
C THR A 39 0.27 -12.67 13.66
N VAL A 40 -1.05 -12.58 13.58
CA VAL A 40 -2.00 -13.11 14.56
C VAL A 40 -2.87 -14.16 13.88
N ARG A 41 -3.07 -15.31 14.50
CA ARG A 41 -3.98 -16.36 14.02
C ARG A 41 -5.19 -16.47 14.93
N ILE A 42 -6.36 -16.15 14.40
CA ILE A 42 -7.64 -16.27 15.09
C ILE A 42 -8.28 -17.58 14.65
N GLY A 43 -8.20 -18.60 15.50
CA GLY A 43 -8.72 -19.94 15.21
C GLY A 43 -10.21 -20.10 15.50
N GLU A 44 -10.72 -19.38 16.50
CA GLU A 44 -12.09 -19.51 17.01
C GLU A 44 -12.67 -18.14 17.33
N PRO A 45 -14.01 -17.98 17.32
CA PRO A 45 -14.65 -16.74 17.74
C PRO A 45 -14.37 -16.45 19.22
N GLY A 46 -14.00 -15.21 19.53
CA GLY A 46 -13.74 -14.78 20.91
C GLY A 46 -12.82 -13.56 20.96
N GLU A 47 -12.38 -13.24 22.17
CA GLU A 47 -11.41 -12.18 22.39
C GLU A 47 -9.98 -12.70 22.17
N PHE A 48 -9.20 -11.93 21.42
CA PHE A 48 -7.78 -12.19 21.23
C PHE A 48 -6.97 -10.99 21.67
N THR A 49 -6.12 -11.18 22.68
CA THR A 49 -5.24 -10.12 23.18
C THR A 49 -3.89 -10.15 22.48
N CYS A 50 -3.44 -9.01 21.97
CA CYS A 50 -2.07 -8.82 21.53
C CYS A 50 -1.50 -7.52 22.08
N VAL A 51 -0.23 -7.56 22.49
CA VAL A 51 0.48 -6.41 23.06
C VAL A 51 1.55 -5.96 22.09
N PHE A 52 1.63 -4.67 21.82
CA PHE A 52 2.71 -4.08 21.02
C PHE A 52 3.68 -3.33 21.92
N LYS A 53 4.98 -3.55 21.72
CA LYS A 53 6.07 -2.82 22.36
C LYS A 53 6.83 -2.14 21.23
N LEU A 54 6.56 -0.85 21.06
CA LEU A 54 7.19 -0.04 20.03
C LEU A 54 8.55 0.44 20.52
N GLU A 55 9.54 0.35 19.64
CA GLU A 55 10.88 0.87 19.93
C GLU A 55 10.93 2.35 19.54
N PRO A 56 11.37 3.25 20.43
CA PRO A 56 11.62 4.63 20.06
C PRO A 56 12.59 4.65 18.88
N LYS A 57 12.27 5.42 17.85
CA LYS A 57 13.29 5.73 16.86
C LYS A 57 14.30 6.60 17.57
N THR A 58 15.57 6.20 17.57
CA THR A 58 16.63 7.16 17.77
C THR A 58 16.42 8.21 16.70
N LEU A 59 15.99 9.40 17.11
CA LEU A 59 16.05 10.59 16.27
C LEU A 59 17.55 10.81 16.02
N GLU A 60 18.14 10.05 15.09
CA GLU A 60 19.14 10.68 14.27
C GLU A 60 18.38 11.81 13.62
N MET A 61 18.52 12.98 14.22
CA MET A 61 18.24 14.24 13.57
C MET A 61 19.17 14.27 12.35
N THR A 62 18.79 13.55 11.30
CA THR A 62 18.82 14.14 9.98
C THR A 62 17.92 15.33 10.17
N GLN A 63 18.51 16.45 10.59
CA GLN A 63 17.90 17.75 10.45
C GLN A 63 17.33 17.69 9.04
N VAL A 64 16.00 17.60 8.94
CA VAL A 64 15.34 18.00 7.72
C VAL A 64 15.68 19.47 7.71
N ILE A 65 16.82 19.80 7.10
CA ILE A 65 17.10 21.15 6.71
C ILE A 65 15.92 21.40 5.81
N VAL A 66 14.93 22.12 6.33
CA VAL A 66 13.92 22.79 5.54
C VAL A 66 14.70 23.89 4.84
N THR A 67 15.61 23.48 3.96
CA THR A 67 16.24 24.38 3.03
C THR A 67 15.08 24.83 2.17
N PRO A 68 14.87 26.14 2.00
CA PRO A 68 13.77 26.66 1.19
C PRO A 68 13.75 26.13 -0.26
N LYS A 69 14.79 25.39 -0.67
CA LYS A 69 14.82 24.54 -1.86
C LYS A 69 15.26 23.11 -1.50
N ARG A 70 14.34 22.14 -1.56
CA ARG A 70 14.69 20.71 -1.63
C ARG A 70 15.66 20.48 -2.80
N PRO A 71 16.63 19.55 -2.71
CA PRO A 71 17.54 19.27 -3.81
C PRO A 71 16.76 18.95 -5.09
N LYS A 72 17.19 19.49 -6.24
CA LYS A 72 16.51 19.27 -7.54
C LYS A 72 16.25 17.77 -7.82
N ASN A 73 17.15 16.92 -7.35
CA ASN A 73 17.06 15.47 -7.49
C ASN A 73 15.91 14.86 -6.67
N TRP A 74 15.59 15.39 -5.49
CA TRP A 74 14.50 14.88 -4.66
C TRP A 74 13.15 15.08 -5.34
N ASN A 75 12.87 16.26 -5.90
CA ASN A 75 11.62 16.52 -6.62
C ASN A 75 11.48 15.66 -7.89
N LYS A 76 12.59 15.40 -8.60
CA LYS A 76 12.61 14.47 -9.74
C LYS A 76 12.29 13.04 -9.27
N ASN A 77 12.92 12.60 -8.19
CA ASN A 77 12.74 11.28 -7.62
C ASN A 77 11.33 11.07 -7.07
N LEU A 78 10.74 12.09 -6.41
CA LEU A 78 9.34 12.05 -5.99
C LEU A 78 8.40 11.85 -7.18
N LYS A 79 8.59 12.59 -8.28
CA LYS A 79 7.76 12.41 -9.48
C LYS A 79 7.90 11.01 -10.08
N THR A 80 9.11 10.45 -10.07
CA THR A 80 9.35 9.06 -10.47
C THR A 80 8.60 8.10 -9.56
N PHE A 81 8.73 8.27 -8.24
CA PHE A 81 8.02 7.46 -7.26
C PHE A 81 6.51 7.55 -7.43
N GLU A 82 5.91 8.74 -7.46
CA GLU A 82 4.47 8.95 -7.65
C GLU A 82 3.94 8.28 -8.91
N LYS A 83 4.67 8.40 -10.03
CA LYS A 83 4.30 7.79 -11.30
C LYS A 83 4.25 6.26 -11.21
N GLU A 84 5.28 5.65 -10.63
CA GLU A 84 5.42 4.19 -10.58
C GLU A 84 4.56 3.59 -9.45
N PHE A 85 4.43 4.29 -8.32
CA PHE A 85 3.69 3.86 -7.15
C PHE A 85 2.17 4.01 -7.31
N LEU A 86 1.69 5.19 -7.74
CA LEU A 86 0.25 5.43 -7.95
C LEU A 86 -0.23 4.89 -9.30
N GLY A 87 0.69 4.80 -10.27
CA GLY A 87 0.40 4.44 -11.65
C GLY A 87 -0.13 5.60 -12.48
N SER A 88 -0.62 5.29 -13.69
CA SER A 88 -1.03 6.27 -14.70
C SER A 88 -2.53 6.27 -15.01
N THR A 89 -3.31 5.46 -14.29
CA THR A 89 -4.75 5.29 -14.53
C THR A 89 -5.54 6.57 -14.23
N ARG A 90 -6.80 6.63 -14.68
CA ARG A 90 -7.71 7.74 -14.35
C ARG A 90 -7.90 7.93 -12.84
N ASN A 91 -7.90 6.82 -12.08
CA ASN A 91 -8.02 6.86 -10.63
C ASN A 91 -6.72 7.34 -9.99
N ALA A 92 -5.58 6.89 -10.50
CA ALA A 92 -4.25 7.33 -10.04
C ALA A 92 -4.08 8.85 -10.12
N LYS A 93 -4.60 9.48 -11.18
CA LYS A 93 -4.59 10.95 -11.34
C LYS A 93 -5.36 11.73 -10.26
N LYS A 94 -6.18 11.05 -9.46
CA LYS A 94 -6.92 11.63 -8.33
C LYS A 94 -6.41 11.12 -6.98
N CYS A 95 -5.25 10.47 -6.97
CA CYS A 95 -4.53 10.10 -5.75
C CYS A 95 -3.50 11.18 -5.42
N GLU A 96 -3.33 11.45 -4.14
CA GLU A 96 -2.39 12.44 -3.62
C GLU A 96 -1.66 11.87 -2.40
N ILE A 97 -0.33 11.96 -2.38
CA ILE A 97 0.48 11.61 -1.21
C ILE A 97 0.52 12.84 -0.29
N LEU A 98 0.03 12.70 0.94
CA LEU A 98 -0.16 13.83 1.86
C LEU A 98 1.08 14.17 2.69
N ASN A 99 1.97 13.21 2.87
CA ASN A 99 3.17 13.33 3.71
C ASN A 99 4.43 12.88 2.95
N ALA A 100 4.61 13.37 1.73
CA ALA A 100 5.73 12.97 0.87
C ALA A 100 7.12 13.23 1.49
N GLU A 101 7.22 14.13 2.47
CA GLU A 101 8.45 14.43 3.22
C GLU A 101 9.01 13.24 4.01
N ILE A 102 8.22 12.20 4.31
CA ILE A 102 8.73 11.00 4.97
C ILE A 102 9.48 10.08 4.00
N LEU A 103 9.46 10.39 2.69
CA LEU A 103 10.08 9.56 1.67
C LEU A 103 11.56 9.91 1.49
N SER A 104 12.38 8.86 1.54
CA SER A 104 13.78 8.89 1.18
C SER A 104 14.01 8.10 -0.10
N PHE A 105 14.94 8.56 -0.93
CA PHE A 105 15.23 7.97 -2.24
C PHE A 105 16.72 7.63 -2.34
N THR A 106 17.02 6.48 -2.94
CA THR A 106 18.39 6.04 -3.23
C THR A 106 18.52 5.67 -4.70
N GLY A 107 19.63 6.08 -5.32
CA GLY A 107 19.87 5.88 -6.75
C GLY A 107 19.16 6.91 -7.65
N ASP A 108 19.28 6.70 -8.96
CA ASP A 108 18.55 7.40 -10.01
C ASP A 108 18.14 6.37 -11.07
N ARG A 109 16.97 6.55 -11.69
CA ARG A 109 16.53 5.69 -12.79
C ARG A 109 17.56 5.65 -13.93
N SER A 110 18.30 6.73 -14.13
CA SER A 110 19.40 6.79 -15.12
C SER A 110 20.56 5.83 -14.81
N SER A 111 20.79 5.46 -13.54
CA SER A 111 21.84 4.54 -13.12
C SER A 111 21.37 3.08 -13.08
N GLY A 112 20.16 2.78 -13.56
CA GLY A 112 19.59 1.42 -13.57
C GLY A 112 19.07 0.91 -12.22
N PHE A 113 19.14 1.74 -11.17
CA PHE A 113 18.64 1.41 -9.82
C PHE A 113 17.95 2.62 -9.19
N PHE A 114 16.72 2.44 -8.74
CA PHE A 114 15.96 3.43 -7.99
C PHE A 114 15.23 2.75 -6.84
N SER A 115 15.40 3.25 -5.62
CA SER A 115 14.73 2.73 -4.43
C SER A 115 14.08 3.87 -3.64
N ALA A 116 12.97 3.55 -2.98
CA ALA A 116 12.27 4.47 -2.08
C ALA A 116 11.98 3.78 -0.75
N SER A 117 12.13 4.53 0.34
CA SER A 117 11.74 4.11 1.69
C SER A 117 10.90 5.21 2.34
N ALA A 118 10.07 4.83 3.31
CA ALA A 118 9.22 5.75 4.06
C ALA A 118 9.53 5.66 5.55
N ASP A 119 9.75 6.79 6.21
CA ASP A 119 9.99 6.85 7.66
C ASP A 119 8.69 6.77 8.47
N GLY A 120 7.78 5.87 8.11
CA GLY A 120 6.49 5.72 8.76
C GLY A 120 5.39 5.25 7.82
N ILE A 121 4.14 5.56 8.21
CA ILE A 121 2.95 5.28 7.41
C ILE A 121 2.78 6.37 6.36
N LEU A 122 2.84 5.97 5.09
CA LEU A 122 2.56 6.85 3.95
C LEU A 122 1.05 7.05 3.84
N LYS A 123 0.61 8.32 3.79
CA LYS A 123 -0.80 8.69 3.70
C LYS A 123 -1.15 9.07 2.28
N VAL A 124 -2.08 8.35 1.68
CA VAL A 124 -2.53 8.57 0.30
C VAL A 124 -4.03 8.85 0.30
N ARG A 125 -4.42 10.04 -0.15
CA ARG A 125 -5.82 10.39 -0.38
C ARG A 125 -6.22 9.95 -1.78
N ASN A 126 -7.20 9.04 -1.89
CA ASN A 126 -7.79 8.63 -3.15
C ASN A 126 -9.16 9.29 -3.34
N ASN A 127 -9.18 10.45 -4.01
CA ASN A 127 -10.42 11.19 -4.28
C ASN A 127 -11.28 10.55 -5.38
N ALA A 128 -10.74 9.63 -6.18
CA ALA A 128 -11.53 8.89 -7.16
C ALA A 128 -12.50 7.92 -6.50
N LEU A 129 -12.03 7.26 -5.43
CA LEU A 129 -12.74 6.19 -4.75
C LEU A 129 -13.27 6.58 -3.37
N GLY A 130 -12.89 7.75 -2.85
CA GLY A 130 -13.34 8.21 -1.54
C GLY A 130 -12.68 7.45 -0.40
N TYR A 131 -11.36 7.24 -0.47
CA TYR A 131 -10.59 6.57 0.58
C TYR A 131 -9.41 7.43 1.04
N MET A 132 -9.16 7.44 2.35
CA MET A 132 -7.82 7.63 2.88
C MET A 132 -7.13 6.26 2.92
N VAL A 133 -5.88 6.20 2.49
CA VAL A 133 -5.09 4.96 2.49
C VAL A 133 -3.83 5.20 3.28
N ASP A 134 -3.74 4.52 4.42
CA ASP A 134 -2.55 4.47 5.26
C ASP A 134 -1.74 3.24 4.83
N LEU A 135 -0.49 3.46 4.42
CA LEU A 135 0.31 2.44 3.77
C LEU A 135 1.67 2.28 4.46
N HIS A 136 1.96 1.06 4.90
CA HIS A 136 3.32 0.69 5.29
C HIS A 136 4.07 0.17 4.05
N LEU A 137 5.08 0.93 3.61
CA LEU A 137 5.92 0.58 2.47
C LEU A 137 7.02 -0.37 2.95
N GLU A 138 6.95 -1.64 2.55
CA GLU A 138 7.96 -2.64 2.94
C GLU A 138 9.11 -2.68 1.94
N GLU A 139 8.81 -2.54 0.65
CA GLU A 139 9.80 -2.58 -0.41
C GLU A 139 9.33 -1.72 -1.59
N PHE A 140 10.23 -0.90 -2.11
CA PHE A 140 10.06 -0.22 -3.39
C PHE A 140 11.41 -0.10 -4.07
N ASN A 141 11.62 -0.85 -5.14
CA ASN A 141 12.82 -0.72 -5.96
C ASN A 141 12.51 -0.98 -7.43
N ILE A 142 13.28 -0.32 -8.29
CA ILE A 142 13.32 -0.52 -9.73
C ILE A 142 14.74 -0.91 -10.06
N GLN A 143 14.91 -2.12 -10.58
CA GLN A 143 16.20 -2.64 -11.03
C GLN A 143 16.04 -3.15 -12.45
N SER A 144 16.83 -2.63 -13.38
CA SER A 144 16.77 -3.02 -14.80
C SER A 144 15.34 -3.01 -15.38
N ASP A 145 14.60 -1.92 -15.10
CA ASP A 145 13.17 -1.71 -15.45
C ASP A 145 12.16 -2.67 -14.80
N ILE A 146 12.59 -3.55 -13.89
CA ILE A 146 11.71 -4.40 -13.09
C ILE A 146 11.33 -3.64 -11.81
N LEU A 147 10.05 -3.31 -11.66
CA LEU A 147 9.49 -2.74 -10.44
C LEU A 147 9.16 -3.85 -9.44
N THR A 148 9.83 -3.84 -8.29
CA THR A 148 9.47 -4.62 -7.11
C THR A 148 8.84 -3.70 -6.08
N MET A 149 7.61 -4.02 -5.68
CA MET A 149 6.87 -3.22 -4.71
C MET A 149 6.10 -4.13 -3.76
N LYS A 150 6.33 -3.96 -2.45
CA LYS A 150 5.60 -4.64 -1.36
C LYS A 150 5.14 -3.60 -0.35
N TYR A 151 3.87 -3.69 0.02
CA TYR A 151 3.26 -2.78 0.98
C TYR A 151 2.04 -3.41 1.65
N ILE A 152 1.70 -2.88 2.81
CA ILE A 152 0.50 -3.24 3.55
C ILE A 152 -0.42 -2.02 3.62
N PRO A 153 -1.57 -2.02 2.91
CA PRO A 153 -2.50 -0.91 2.93
C PRO A 153 -3.64 -1.12 3.96
N HIS A 154 -3.95 -0.06 4.68
CA HIS A 154 -5.17 0.12 5.46
C HIS A 154 -6.01 1.23 4.82
N TYR A 155 -7.33 1.02 4.73
CA TYR A 155 -8.24 1.94 4.07
C TYR A 155 -9.23 2.50 5.07
N GLU A 156 -9.53 3.79 4.95
CA GLU A 156 -10.62 4.45 5.68
C GLU A 156 -11.49 5.19 4.68
N GLU A 157 -12.81 5.12 4.84
CA GLU A 157 -13.72 5.84 3.95
C GLU A 157 -13.70 7.34 4.26
N LEU A 158 -13.60 8.15 3.20
CA LEU A 158 -13.77 9.59 3.33
C LEU A 158 -15.26 9.91 3.49
N ILE A 159 -15.56 10.95 4.26
CA ILE A 159 -16.92 11.48 4.36
C ILE A 159 -17.24 12.21 3.05
N PRO A 160 -18.30 11.83 2.32
CA PRO A 160 -18.70 12.54 1.12
C PRO A 160 -19.24 13.93 1.48
N LYS A 161 -18.92 14.92 0.66
CA LYS A 161 -19.44 16.29 0.82
C LYS A 161 -20.94 16.39 0.56
N ASP A 162 -21.46 15.52 -0.31
CA ASP A 162 -22.85 15.46 -0.74
C ASP A 162 -23.20 14.08 -1.32
N LYS A 163 -24.50 13.79 -1.47
CA LYS A 163 -25.01 12.53 -2.04
C LYS A 163 -24.53 12.28 -3.47
N LYS A 164 -24.25 13.33 -4.24
CA LYS A 164 -23.75 13.20 -5.62
C LYS A 164 -22.33 12.64 -5.63
N GLN A 165 -21.47 13.11 -4.73
CA GLN A 165 -20.12 12.60 -4.56
C GLN A 165 -20.12 11.16 -4.07
N GLU A 166 -20.97 10.83 -3.11
CA GLU A 166 -21.15 9.45 -2.64
C GLU A 166 -21.50 8.50 -3.79
N LEU A 167 -22.53 8.82 -4.58
CA LEU A 167 -22.94 8.02 -5.75
C LEU A 167 -21.83 7.91 -6.80
N GLN A 168 -21.08 9.00 -7.00
CA GLN A 168 -19.93 9.00 -7.90
C GLN A 168 -18.81 8.06 -7.40
N TRP A 169 -18.52 8.05 -6.10
CA TRP A 169 -17.54 7.12 -5.52
C TRP A 169 -18.01 5.67 -5.61
N GLN A 170 -19.29 5.39 -5.33
CA GLN A 170 -19.84 4.04 -5.50
C GLN A 170 -19.70 3.54 -6.95
N LYS A 171 -19.94 4.42 -7.93
CA LYS A 171 -19.75 4.10 -9.36
C LYS A 171 -18.30 3.80 -9.70
N GLU A 172 -17.35 4.62 -9.24
CA GLU A 172 -15.92 4.41 -9.51
C GLU A 172 -15.35 3.20 -8.75
N ARG A 173 -15.85 2.91 -7.53
CA ARG A 173 -15.53 1.69 -6.78
C ARG A 173 -15.96 0.43 -7.55
N LYS A 174 -17.20 0.41 -8.08
CA LYS A 174 -17.66 -0.68 -8.97
C LYS A 174 -16.77 -0.82 -10.19
N ARG A 175 -16.45 0.30 -10.86
CA ARG A 175 -15.56 0.31 -12.03
C ARG A 175 -14.16 -0.22 -11.71
N ALA A 176 -13.60 0.12 -10.55
CA ALA A 176 -12.29 -0.35 -10.13
C ALA A 176 -12.29 -1.83 -9.73
N TYR A 177 -13.44 -2.35 -9.27
CA TYR A 177 -13.62 -3.76 -8.92
C TYR A 177 -13.71 -4.64 -10.16
N TYR A 178 -14.63 -4.34 -11.08
CA TYR A 178 -14.87 -5.19 -12.25
C TYR A 178 -13.64 -5.25 -13.17
N GLY A 179 -13.20 -6.48 -13.46
CA GLY A 179 -11.98 -6.76 -14.24
C GLY A 179 -10.68 -6.71 -13.43
N SER A 180 -10.73 -6.39 -12.13
CA SER A 180 -9.56 -6.50 -11.25
C SER A 180 -9.20 -7.94 -10.93
N ILE A 181 -7.98 -8.17 -10.47
CA ILE A 181 -7.55 -9.47 -9.93
C ILE A 181 -8.45 -9.94 -8.78
N ARG A 182 -8.97 -9.01 -7.95
CA ARG A 182 -9.89 -9.36 -6.87
C ARG A 182 -11.21 -9.88 -7.43
N HIS A 183 -11.73 -9.28 -8.49
CA HIS A 183 -12.92 -9.79 -9.18
C HIS A 183 -12.66 -11.18 -9.74
N LEU A 184 -11.54 -11.37 -10.45
CA LEU A 184 -11.14 -12.68 -10.96
C LEU A 184 -11.06 -13.74 -9.86
N LEU A 185 -10.35 -13.48 -8.76
CA LEU A 185 -10.21 -14.43 -7.65
C LEU A 185 -11.55 -14.73 -6.97
N THR A 186 -12.44 -13.74 -6.87
CA THR A 186 -13.79 -13.91 -6.33
C THR A 186 -14.61 -14.82 -7.24
N ALA A 187 -14.61 -14.53 -8.55
CA ALA A 187 -15.33 -15.32 -9.54
C ALA A 187 -14.80 -16.75 -9.64
N LEU A 188 -13.48 -16.95 -9.50
CA LEU A 188 -12.86 -18.28 -9.40
C LEU A 188 -13.30 -19.03 -8.15
N ALA A 189 -13.31 -18.37 -6.99
CA ALA A 189 -13.72 -18.99 -5.72
C ALA A 189 -15.18 -19.46 -5.75
N PHE A 190 -16.05 -18.72 -6.43
CA PHE A 190 -17.46 -19.08 -6.61
C PHE A 190 -17.74 -19.95 -7.86
N GLY A 191 -16.74 -20.22 -8.70
CA GLY A 191 -16.91 -21.02 -9.92
C GLY A 191 -17.60 -20.31 -11.07
N VAL A 192 -17.90 -19.01 -10.99
CA VAL A 192 -18.67 -18.22 -11.97
C VAL A 192 -17.82 -17.41 -12.93
N HIS A 193 -16.52 -17.69 -13.01
CA HIS A 193 -15.57 -16.90 -13.78
C HIS A 193 -15.89 -16.78 -15.29
N GLU A 194 -16.43 -17.81 -15.94
CA GLU A 194 -16.84 -17.73 -17.35
C GLU A 194 -18.05 -16.79 -17.56
N GLU A 195 -19.04 -16.86 -16.67
CA GLU A 195 -20.24 -16.00 -16.68
C GLU A 195 -19.87 -14.53 -16.42
N GLU A 196 -18.90 -14.30 -15.53
CA GLU A 196 -18.31 -12.99 -15.24
C GLU A 196 -17.30 -12.51 -16.32
N GLY A 197 -17.19 -13.24 -17.44
CA GLY A 197 -16.44 -12.85 -18.64
C GLY A 197 -14.94 -13.12 -18.60
N PHE A 198 -14.46 -13.93 -17.66
CA PHE A 198 -13.04 -14.31 -17.58
C PHE A 198 -12.75 -15.59 -18.38
N ILE A 199 -11.68 -15.54 -19.17
CA ILE A 199 -11.16 -16.70 -19.90
C ILE A 199 -9.83 -17.12 -19.28
N LEU A 200 -9.77 -18.32 -18.72
CA LEU A 200 -8.53 -18.89 -18.19
C LEU A 200 -7.72 -19.54 -19.30
N LYS A 201 -6.44 -19.16 -19.40
CA LYS A 201 -5.48 -19.81 -20.30
C LYS A 201 -4.35 -20.41 -19.48
N LYS A 202 -4.00 -21.66 -19.78
CA LYS A 202 -2.84 -22.31 -19.16
C LYS A 202 -1.58 -21.56 -19.59
N ALA A 203 -0.84 -21.04 -18.62
CA ALA A 203 0.47 -20.47 -18.90
C ALA A 203 1.41 -21.58 -19.42
N ARG A 204 2.00 -21.36 -20.60
CA ARG A 204 3.15 -22.17 -21.02
C ARG A 204 4.36 -21.70 -20.20
N LYS A 205 4.97 -22.63 -19.45
CA LYS A 205 6.30 -22.41 -18.88
C LYS A 205 7.27 -22.15 -20.04
N GLN A 206 7.73 -20.91 -20.23
CA GLN A 206 8.97 -20.68 -20.95
C GLN A 206 10.09 -20.96 -19.96
N LEU A 207 10.74 -22.12 -20.11
CA LEU A 207 12.04 -22.36 -19.51
C LEU A 207 13.02 -21.45 -20.24
N PHE A 208 13.49 -20.39 -19.60
CA PHE A 208 14.69 -19.69 -20.05
C PHE A 208 15.86 -20.61 -19.71
N THR A 209 16.24 -21.48 -20.65
CA THR A 209 17.57 -22.09 -20.64
C THR A 209 18.55 -21.02 -21.09
N PHE A 210 19.29 -20.46 -20.13
CA PHE A 210 20.51 -19.72 -20.46
C PHE A 210 21.53 -20.75 -20.94
N ASP A 211 21.83 -20.74 -22.23
CA ASP A 211 22.96 -21.47 -22.79
C ASP A 211 24.22 -20.65 -22.50
N PHE A 212 25.13 -21.22 -21.72
CA PHE A 212 26.42 -20.61 -21.36
C PHE A 212 27.55 -21.06 -22.32
N SER A 213 27.23 -21.55 -23.52
CA SER A 213 28.25 -22.08 -24.44
C SER A 213 29.07 -21.03 -25.19
N GLU A 214 28.94 -19.72 -24.92
CA GLU A 214 29.78 -18.66 -25.51
C GLU A 214 30.28 -17.65 -24.46
N MET A 215 30.98 -18.14 -23.43
CA MET A 215 31.98 -17.37 -22.68
C MET A 215 33.22 -18.21 -22.40
#